data_AF-A0A432GFQ8-F1
#
_entry.id   AF-A0A432GFQ8-F1
#
_cell.length_a   1.000
_cell.length_b   1.000
_cell.length_c   1.000
_cell.angle_alpha   90.00
_cell.angle_beta   90.00
_cell.angle_gamma   90.00
#
_symmetry.space_group_name_H-M   'P 1'
#
loop_
_entity.id
_entity.type
_entity.pdbx_description
1 polymer ?
#
loop_
_entity_poly.entity_id
_entity_poly.type
_entity_poly.pdbx_seq_one_letter_code
_entity_poly.pdbx_strand_id
1 'polypeptide(L)'
;MTAGLYGERKALRKLRDDVQDEILAQLKSDSVDKDSFELVLKQSWSEVEARIPKVAKAFAEYHAVLEPERRGEFAEKMEKRRERMKDGHRRRFLSFSEESNSAEDVNGKIADRLDLSVEQEKQMLPVTEELYGERTALRQARLNVYNEVLAQLKSDTADAPKLESVLRSGWSVIDERIPIVVQAFAEAHAVLIPEQRAEFVEKIERRKERRKNRRKHRRKHRWYHWH
;
A
#
# COMPACT_ATOMS: atom_id res chain seq x y z
N MET A 1 5.38 -11.27 19.89
CA MET A 1 5.24 -11.70 18.49
C MET A 1 5.87 -13.07 18.38
N THR A 2 5.09 -14.08 18.01
CA THR A 2 5.57 -15.43 17.76
C THR A 2 6.50 -15.45 16.54
N ALA A 3 7.43 -16.41 16.49
CA ALA A 3 8.44 -16.52 15.42
C ALA A 3 7.81 -16.65 14.02
N GLY A 4 6.64 -17.30 13.90
CA GLY A 4 5.88 -17.44 12.65
C GLY A 4 5.45 -16.10 12.04
N LEU A 5 4.87 -15.19 12.85
CA LEU A 5 4.47 -13.85 12.40
C LEU A 5 5.66 -12.98 11.96
N TYR A 6 6.84 -13.21 12.56
CA TYR A 6 8.06 -12.49 12.17
C TYR A 6 8.54 -12.93 10.78
N GLY A 7 8.48 -14.23 10.48
CA GLY A 7 8.78 -14.80 9.16
C GLY A 7 7.87 -14.24 8.07
N GLU A 8 6.56 -14.27 8.29
CA GLU A 8 5.59 -13.73 7.32
C GLU A 8 5.78 -12.23 7.09
N ARG A 9 6.03 -11.46 8.16
CA ARG A 9 6.32 -10.03 8.04
C ARG A 9 7.63 -9.75 7.28
N LYS A 10 8.58 -10.69 7.25
CA LYS A 10 9.81 -10.57 6.45
C LYS A 10 9.50 -10.88 4.98
N ALA A 11 8.70 -11.91 4.70
CA ALA A 11 8.26 -12.25 3.34
C ALA A 11 7.45 -11.10 2.69
N LEU A 12 6.42 -10.57 3.37
CA LEU A 12 5.65 -9.41 2.89
C LEU A 12 6.51 -8.17 2.65
N ARG A 13 7.60 -8.02 3.40
CA ARG A 13 8.56 -6.92 3.17
C ARG A 13 9.37 -7.15 1.91
N LYS A 14 9.79 -8.39 1.65
CA LYS A 14 10.53 -8.77 0.46
C LYS A 14 9.66 -8.52 -0.78
N LEU A 15 8.43 -9.03 -0.80
CA LEU A 15 7.46 -8.81 -1.87
C LEU A 15 7.26 -7.32 -2.20
N ARG A 16 7.11 -6.47 -1.17
CA ARG A 16 7.03 -5.02 -1.40
C ARG A 16 8.35 -4.46 -1.97
N ASP A 17 9.49 -4.90 -1.46
CA ASP A 17 10.78 -4.40 -1.93
C ASP A 17 11.03 -4.87 -3.39
N ASP A 18 10.60 -6.08 -3.77
CA ASP A 18 10.67 -6.64 -5.14
C ASP A 18 9.76 -5.87 -6.12
N VAL A 19 8.49 -5.61 -5.75
CA VAL A 19 7.59 -4.76 -6.56
C VAL A 19 8.13 -3.34 -6.74
N GLN A 20 8.79 -2.79 -5.71
CA GLN A 20 9.43 -1.48 -5.85
C GLN A 20 10.63 -1.50 -6.79
N ASP A 21 11.35 -2.62 -6.87
CA ASP A 21 12.50 -2.78 -7.77
C ASP A 21 12.04 -2.94 -9.22
N GLU A 22 10.92 -3.62 -9.44
CA GLU A 22 10.28 -3.69 -10.75
C GLU A 22 9.83 -2.31 -11.23
N ILE A 23 9.12 -1.53 -10.39
CA ILE A 23 8.73 -0.15 -10.74
C ILE A 23 9.95 0.70 -11.12
N LEU A 24 11.06 0.55 -10.38
CA LEU A 24 12.30 1.28 -10.67
C LEU A 24 12.94 0.83 -11.99
N ALA A 25 12.90 -0.46 -12.32
CA ALA A 25 13.40 -0.98 -13.58
C ALA A 25 12.60 -0.41 -14.75
N GLN A 26 11.27 -0.44 -14.66
CA GLN A 26 10.37 0.08 -15.70
C GLN A 26 10.53 1.60 -15.90
N LEU A 27 10.69 2.38 -14.82
CA LEU A 27 10.95 3.83 -14.93
C LEU A 27 12.30 4.18 -15.59
N LYS A 28 13.31 3.31 -15.42
CA LYS A 28 14.64 3.49 -16.02
C LYS A 28 14.72 3.02 -17.47
N SER A 29 13.75 2.21 -17.89
CA SER A 29 13.62 1.72 -19.26
C SER A 29 13.10 2.82 -20.20
N ASP A 30 13.44 2.69 -21.48
CA ASP A 30 12.93 3.56 -22.55
C ASP A 30 11.44 3.34 -22.82
N SER A 31 10.92 2.15 -22.51
CA SER A 31 9.50 1.78 -22.63
C SER A 31 9.06 0.82 -21.52
N VAL A 32 7.76 0.76 -21.24
CA VAL A 32 7.21 -0.16 -20.23
C VAL A 32 6.87 -1.51 -20.86
N ASP A 33 7.43 -2.58 -20.29
CA ASP A 33 6.99 -3.95 -20.57
C ASP A 33 5.79 -4.27 -19.69
N LYS A 34 4.58 -4.08 -20.26
CA LYS A 34 3.31 -4.26 -19.54
C LYS A 34 3.11 -5.70 -19.07
N ASP A 35 3.44 -6.67 -19.92
CA ASP A 35 3.22 -8.10 -19.62
C ASP A 35 4.12 -8.56 -18.48
N SER A 36 5.40 -8.20 -18.53
CA SER A 36 6.35 -8.49 -17.45
C SER A 36 5.94 -7.79 -16.16
N PHE A 37 5.55 -6.52 -16.24
CA PHE A 37 5.17 -5.75 -15.06
C PHE A 37 3.90 -6.32 -14.39
N GLU A 38 2.87 -6.61 -15.19
CA GLU A 38 1.64 -7.24 -14.72
C GLU A 38 1.91 -8.60 -14.07
N LEU A 39 2.77 -9.42 -14.69
CA LEU A 39 3.16 -10.72 -14.16
C LEU A 39 3.81 -10.61 -12.78
N VAL A 40 4.74 -9.67 -12.59
CA VAL A 40 5.41 -9.45 -11.29
C VAL A 40 4.41 -8.99 -10.24
N LEU A 41 3.50 -8.08 -10.59
CA LEU A 41 2.45 -7.62 -9.66
C LEU A 41 1.52 -8.78 -9.26
N LYS A 42 1.02 -9.55 -10.22
CA LYS A 42 0.14 -10.70 -9.95
C LYS A 42 0.83 -11.79 -9.13
N GLN A 43 2.07 -12.15 -9.44
CA GLN A 43 2.83 -13.13 -8.66
C GLN A 43 3.01 -12.67 -7.22
N SER A 44 3.42 -11.42 -7.02
CA SER A 44 3.55 -10.82 -5.70
C SER A 44 2.20 -10.81 -4.97
N TRP A 45 1.11 -10.56 -5.70
CA TRP A 45 -0.25 -10.54 -5.17
C TRP A 45 -0.71 -11.92 -4.68
N SER A 46 -0.55 -12.96 -5.50
CA SER A 46 -0.87 -14.35 -5.17
C SER A 46 -0.09 -14.86 -3.97
N GLU A 47 1.19 -14.47 -3.84
CA GLU A 47 1.99 -14.82 -2.67
C GLU A 47 1.42 -14.27 -1.37
N VAL A 48 0.90 -13.05 -1.37
CA VAL A 48 0.26 -12.50 -0.17
C VAL A 48 -1.09 -13.16 0.08
N GLU A 49 -1.86 -13.49 -0.97
CA GLU A 49 -3.13 -14.20 -0.83
C GLU A 49 -2.95 -15.53 -0.09
N ALA A 50 -1.93 -16.31 -0.45
CA ALA A 50 -1.60 -17.58 0.18
C ALA A 50 -1.30 -17.46 1.70
N ARG A 51 -1.08 -16.24 2.21
CA ARG A 51 -0.79 -15.96 3.61
C ARG A 51 -2.01 -15.49 4.41
N ILE A 52 -3.12 -15.17 3.75
CA ILE A 52 -4.34 -14.68 4.39
C ILE A 52 -4.84 -15.62 5.51
N PRO A 53 -4.93 -16.96 5.32
CA PRO A 53 -5.37 -17.87 6.39
C PRO A 53 -4.47 -17.82 7.63
N LYS A 54 -3.15 -17.73 7.43
CA LYS A 54 -2.18 -17.66 8.54
C LYS A 54 -2.32 -16.36 9.32
N VAL A 55 -2.58 -15.25 8.64
CA VAL A 55 -2.80 -13.95 9.28
C VAL A 55 -4.08 -13.97 10.11
N ALA A 56 -5.19 -14.50 9.57
CA ALA A 56 -6.46 -14.60 10.27
C ALA A 56 -6.34 -15.51 11.52
N LYS A 57 -5.72 -16.68 11.36
CA LYS A 57 -5.44 -17.59 12.49
C LYS A 57 -4.59 -16.93 13.57
N ALA A 58 -3.49 -16.29 13.19
CA ALA A 58 -2.60 -15.66 14.15
C ALA A 58 -3.25 -14.45 14.87
N PHE A 59 -4.20 -13.77 14.23
CA PHE A 59 -5.00 -12.75 14.88
C PHE A 59 -5.87 -13.35 15.99
N ALA A 60 -6.59 -14.45 15.70
CA ALA A 60 -7.43 -15.11 16.69
C ALA A 60 -6.63 -15.68 17.87
N GLU A 61 -5.48 -16.30 17.60
CA GLU A 61 -4.56 -16.76 18.66
C GLU A 61 -4.08 -15.60 19.53
N TYR A 62 -3.77 -14.45 18.93
CA TYR A 62 -3.33 -13.27 19.67
C TYR A 62 -4.47 -12.65 20.49
N HIS A 63 -5.69 -12.63 19.95
CA HIS A 63 -6.89 -12.16 20.63
C HIS A 63 -7.20 -13.01 21.87
N ALA A 64 -7.12 -14.33 21.75
CA ALA A 64 -7.41 -15.25 22.85
C ALA A 64 -6.48 -15.10 24.07
N VAL A 65 -5.24 -14.65 23.86
CA VAL A 65 -4.23 -14.46 24.93
C VAL A 65 -4.15 -13.00 25.39
N LEU A 66 -4.88 -12.09 24.74
CA LEU A 66 -4.90 -10.67 25.09
C LEU A 66 -5.92 -10.38 26.19
N GLU A 67 -5.43 -9.77 27.27
CA GLU A 67 -6.29 -9.21 28.31
C GLU A 67 -7.32 -8.21 27.74
N PRO A 68 -8.56 -8.19 28.26
CA PRO A 68 -9.61 -7.29 27.78
C PRO A 68 -9.18 -5.81 27.71
N GLU A 69 -8.44 -5.32 28.71
CA GLU A 69 -7.92 -3.95 28.72
C GLU A 69 -6.96 -3.68 27.56
N ARG A 70 -6.08 -4.64 27.26
CA ARG A 70 -5.14 -4.56 26.13
C ARG A 70 -5.87 -4.63 24.79
N ARG A 71 -6.96 -5.39 24.70
CA ARG A 71 -7.86 -5.39 23.53
C ARG A 71 -8.48 -4.01 23.33
N GLY A 72 -8.96 -3.38 24.40
CA GLY A 72 -9.48 -2.00 24.39
C GLY A 72 -8.46 -0.97 23.91
N GLU A 73 -7.24 -0.97 24.48
CA GLU A 73 -6.15 -0.09 24.02
C GLU A 73 -5.83 -0.28 22.53
N PHE A 74 -5.88 -1.52 22.06
CA PHE A 74 -5.60 -1.83 20.66
C PHE A 74 -6.75 -1.41 19.74
N ALA A 75 -8.00 -1.59 20.18
CA ALA A 75 -9.19 -1.11 19.48
C ALA A 75 -9.14 0.42 19.33
N GLU A 76 -8.83 1.18 20.38
CA GLU A 76 -8.68 2.64 20.30
C GLU A 76 -7.60 3.06 19.29
N LYS A 77 -6.44 2.37 19.30
CA LYS A 77 -5.36 2.62 18.33
C LYS A 77 -5.80 2.33 16.90
N MET A 78 -6.65 1.33 16.70
CA MET A 78 -7.21 0.98 15.39
C MET A 78 -8.31 1.96 14.95
N GLU A 79 -9.11 2.47 15.88
CA GLU A 79 -10.16 3.46 15.66
C GLU A 79 -9.55 4.80 15.24
N LYS A 80 -8.56 5.29 15.99
CA LYS A 80 -7.75 6.48 15.61
C LYS A 80 -7.07 6.30 14.25
N ARG A 81 -6.70 5.08 13.86
CA ARG A 81 -6.13 4.82 12.52
C ARG A 81 -7.20 4.83 11.44
N ARG A 82 -8.40 4.34 11.73
CA ARG A 82 -9.55 4.36 10.84
C ARG A 82 -10.04 5.79 10.58
N GLU A 83 -10.17 6.60 11.61
CA GLU A 83 -10.53 8.03 11.51
C GLU A 83 -9.53 8.78 10.62
N ARG A 84 -8.22 8.59 10.84
CA ARG A 84 -7.19 9.16 9.95
C ARG A 84 -7.26 8.71 8.49
N MET A 85 -7.95 7.61 8.19
CA MET A 85 -8.22 7.20 6.80
C MET A 85 -9.51 7.83 6.25
N LYS A 86 -10.41 8.26 7.12
CA LYS A 86 -11.57 9.08 6.79
C LYS A 86 -11.19 10.56 6.58
N ASP A 87 -10.22 11.05 7.34
CA ASP A 87 -9.82 12.46 7.36
C ASP A 87 -8.70 12.82 6.36
N GLY A 88 -8.32 11.90 5.45
CA GLY A 88 -7.33 12.16 4.40
C GLY A 88 -5.89 12.50 4.84
N HIS A 89 -5.62 12.56 6.15
CA HIS A 89 -4.44 13.21 6.69
C HIS A 89 -3.20 12.32 6.67
N ARG A 90 -2.62 12.13 5.48
CA ARG A 90 -1.22 11.72 5.32
C ARG A 90 -0.59 12.47 4.17
N ARG A 91 0.45 13.26 4.46
CA ARG A 91 1.47 13.64 3.46
C ARG A 91 2.29 12.40 3.09
N ARG A 92 1.92 11.72 2.02
CA ARG A 92 2.74 10.69 1.35
C ARG A 92 2.96 11.13 -0.09
N PHE A 93 4.10 10.76 -0.66
CA PHE A 93 4.53 11.20 -1.99
C PHE A 93 3.54 10.84 -3.11
N LEU A 94 2.76 9.77 -2.90
CA LEU A 94 1.69 9.26 -3.78
C LEU A 94 0.35 9.16 -3.04
N SER A 95 0.18 9.87 -1.91
CA SER A 95 -1.17 10.05 -1.40
C SER A 95 -1.72 11.27 -2.11
N PHE A 96 -2.61 11.02 -3.06
CA PHE A 96 -3.64 11.98 -3.40
C PHE A 96 -4.41 12.21 -2.09
N SER A 97 -4.01 13.24 -1.34
CA SER A 97 -4.72 13.63 -0.12
C SER A 97 -6.15 13.97 -0.51
N GLU A 98 -7.11 13.78 0.40
CA GLU A 98 -8.49 14.25 0.16
C GLU A 98 -8.59 15.78 0.04
N GLU A 99 -7.48 16.53 0.10
CA GLU A 99 -7.45 17.95 -0.26
C GLU A 99 -7.64 18.19 -1.77
N SER A 100 -7.53 17.17 -2.62
CA SER A 100 -7.92 17.26 -4.04
C SER A 100 -9.34 16.72 -4.19
N ASN A 101 -10.28 17.62 -4.44
CA ASN A 101 -11.71 17.32 -4.54
C ASN A 101 -12.05 16.62 -5.86
N SER A 102 -11.16 16.68 -6.86
CA SER A 102 -11.35 16.09 -8.17
C SER A 102 -10.08 15.45 -8.75
N ALA A 103 -10.21 14.79 -9.90
CA ALA A 103 -9.07 14.23 -10.63
C ALA A 103 -8.19 15.32 -11.25
N GLU A 104 -8.78 16.45 -11.65
CA GLU A 104 -8.06 17.63 -12.15
C GLU A 104 -7.15 18.23 -11.09
N ASP A 105 -7.65 18.38 -9.85
CA ASP A 105 -6.81 18.85 -8.71
C ASP A 105 -5.62 17.93 -8.46
N VAL A 106 -5.82 16.62 -8.64
CA VAL A 106 -4.74 15.63 -8.53
C VAL A 106 -3.75 15.81 -9.67
N ASN A 107 -4.25 15.90 -10.90
CA ASN A 107 -3.44 16.02 -12.11
C ASN A 107 -2.59 17.29 -12.06
N GLY A 108 -3.16 18.44 -11.65
CA GLY A 108 -2.44 19.69 -11.47
C GLY A 108 -1.32 19.58 -10.43
N LYS A 109 -1.56 18.90 -9.29
CA LYS A 109 -0.50 18.64 -8.29
C LYS A 109 0.61 17.73 -8.81
N ILE A 110 0.31 16.81 -9.74
CA ILE A 110 1.30 15.98 -10.42
C ILE A 110 2.08 16.87 -11.40
N ALA A 111 1.38 17.70 -12.17
CA ALA A 111 1.94 18.62 -13.14
C ALA A 111 2.95 19.59 -12.50
N ASP A 112 2.54 20.29 -11.45
CA ASP A 112 3.39 21.21 -10.68
C ASP A 112 4.62 20.53 -10.09
N ARG A 113 4.52 19.24 -9.76
CA ARG A 113 5.59 18.51 -9.08
C ARG A 113 6.67 17.99 -10.01
N LEU A 114 6.29 17.77 -11.27
CA LEU A 114 7.14 17.19 -12.31
C LEU A 114 7.47 18.21 -13.40
N ASP A 115 7.07 19.46 -13.19
CA ASP A 115 7.18 20.54 -14.15
C ASP A 115 6.64 20.09 -15.53
N LEU A 116 5.44 19.50 -15.55
CA LEU A 116 4.81 19.05 -16.78
C LEU A 116 4.44 20.24 -17.67
N SER A 117 4.62 20.10 -18.98
CA SER A 117 4.06 21.06 -19.93
C SER A 117 2.52 21.00 -19.92
N VAL A 118 1.88 22.06 -20.40
CA VAL A 118 0.41 22.10 -20.55
C VAL A 118 -0.10 20.95 -21.43
N GLU A 119 0.69 20.51 -22.41
CA GLU A 119 0.34 19.37 -23.27
C GLU A 119 0.46 18.04 -22.52
N GLN A 120 1.54 17.86 -21.75
CA GLN A 120 1.73 16.67 -20.91
C GLN A 120 0.64 16.58 -19.84
N GLU A 121 0.27 17.68 -19.20
CA GLU A 121 -0.80 17.71 -18.21
C GLU A 121 -2.14 17.27 -18.82
N LYS A 122 -2.49 17.75 -20.03
CA LYS A 122 -3.70 17.32 -20.74
C LYS A 122 -3.68 15.84 -21.09
N GLN A 123 -2.52 15.30 -21.47
CA GLN A 123 -2.36 13.87 -21.75
C GLN A 123 -2.44 13.02 -20.47
N MET A 124 -1.99 13.55 -19.32
CA MET A 124 -2.03 12.87 -18.02
C MET A 124 -3.41 12.88 -17.35
N LEU A 125 -4.30 13.81 -17.72
CA LEU A 125 -5.62 13.93 -17.12
C LEU A 125 -6.46 12.64 -17.20
N PRO A 126 -6.67 12.01 -18.37
CA PRO A 126 -7.48 10.78 -18.46
C PRO A 126 -6.89 9.63 -17.62
N VAL A 127 -5.56 9.50 -17.57
CA VAL A 127 -4.85 8.54 -16.72
C VAL A 127 -5.17 8.79 -15.25
N THR A 128 -5.20 10.07 -14.86
CA THR A 128 -5.49 10.48 -13.49
C THR A 128 -6.96 10.22 -13.14
N GLU A 129 -7.90 10.51 -14.03
CA GLU A 129 -9.33 10.25 -13.86
C GLU A 129 -9.63 8.77 -13.63
N GLU A 130 -9.04 7.89 -14.46
CA GLU A 130 -9.21 6.44 -14.33
C GLU A 130 -8.73 5.95 -12.95
N LEU A 131 -7.51 6.32 -12.55
CA LEU A 131 -6.96 5.95 -11.25
C LEU A 131 -7.74 6.59 -10.08
N TYR A 132 -8.27 7.79 -10.26
CA TYR A 132 -9.10 8.46 -9.27
C TYR A 132 -10.43 7.73 -9.06
N GLY A 133 -11.05 7.23 -10.14
CA GLY A 133 -12.28 6.43 -10.10
C GLY A 133 -12.13 5.17 -9.24
N GLU A 134 -11.00 4.48 -9.35
CA GLU A 134 -10.73 3.26 -8.59
C GLU A 134 -10.46 3.48 -7.09
N ARG A 135 -10.18 4.73 -6.68
CA ARG A 135 -9.83 5.09 -5.30
C ARG A 135 -10.91 4.68 -4.29
N THR A 136 -12.18 4.84 -4.65
CA THR A 136 -13.30 4.57 -3.74
C THR A 136 -13.41 3.09 -3.40
N ALA A 137 -13.29 2.20 -4.40
CA ALA A 137 -13.32 0.75 -4.19
C ALA A 137 -12.16 0.29 -3.30
N LEU A 138 -10.94 0.75 -3.58
CA LEU A 138 -9.74 0.44 -2.78
C LEU A 138 -9.86 0.95 -1.34
N ARG A 139 -10.40 2.16 -1.17
CA ARG A 139 -10.67 2.74 0.15
C ARG A 139 -11.69 1.91 0.92
N GLN A 140 -12.79 1.53 0.28
CA GLN A 140 -13.85 0.77 0.92
C GLN A 140 -13.37 -0.62 1.33
N ALA A 141 -12.65 -1.33 0.45
CA ALA A 141 -12.03 -2.61 0.75
C ALA A 141 -11.14 -2.52 2.01
N ARG A 142 -10.30 -1.48 2.08
CA ARG A 142 -9.45 -1.25 3.25
C ARG A 142 -10.25 -0.90 4.50
N LEU A 143 -11.31 -0.08 4.39
CA LEU A 143 -12.16 0.26 5.53
C LEU A 143 -12.90 -0.96 6.07
N ASN A 144 -13.38 -1.85 5.20
CA ASN A 144 -14.05 -3.09 5.58
C ASN A 144 -13.14 -3.98 6.45
N VAL A 145 -11.87 -4.15 6.05
CA VAL A 145 -10.88 -4.89 6.86
C VAL A 145 -10.69 -4.24 8.24
N TYR A 146 -10.60 -2.90 8.30
CA TYR A 146 -10.45 -2.21 9.59
C TYR A 146 -11.69 -2.33 10.47
N ASN A 147 -12.88 -2.23 9.88
CA ASN A 147 -14.15 -2.40 10.59
C ASN A 147 -14.24 -3.81 11.18
N GLU A 148 -13.88 -4.84 10.42
CA GLU A 148 -13.91 -6.22 10.90
C GLU A 148 -12.92 -6.43 12.05
N VAL A 149 -11.66 -5.99 11.90
CA VAL A 149 -10.68 -6.10 12.98
C VAL A 149 -11.14 -5.36 14.23
N LEU A 150 -11.74 -4.16 14.08
CA LEU A 150 -12.29 -3.42 15.21
C LEU A 150 -13.45 -4.15 15.89
N ALA A 151 -14.37 -4.72 15.11
CA ALA A 151 -15.49 -5.49 15.64
C ALA A 151 -14.97 -6.68 16.46
N GLN A 152 -14.00 -7.42 15.94
CA GLN A 152 -13.43 -8.58 16.64
C GLN A 152 -12.61 -8.19 17.88
N LEU A 153 -11.94 -7.03 17.89
CA LEU A 153 -11.25 -6.56 19.09
C LEU A 153 -12.21 -6.14 20.21
N LYS A 154 -13.40 -5.66 19.85
CA LYS A 154 -14.45 -5.26 20.79
C LYS A 154 -15.29 -6.45 21.28
N SER A 155 -15.16 -7.62 20.66
CA SER A 155 -15.84 -8.86 21.09
C SER A 155 -14.98 -9.71 22.03
N ASP A 156 -15.65 -10.62 22.74
CA ASP A 156 -15.02 -11.57 23.67
C ASP A 156 -14.24 -12.67 22.96
N THR A 157 -14.61 -12.99 21.72
CA THR A 157 -13.95 -13.99 20.88
C THR A 157 -13.62 -13.42 19.51
N ALA A 158 -12.62 -13.99 18.85
CA ALA A 158 -12.25 -13.67 17.48
C ALA A 158 -12.73 -14.75 16.51
N ASP A 159 -13.24 -14.31 15.36
CA ASP A 159 -13.74 -15.17 14.29
C ASP A 159 -12.73 -15.16 13.13
N ALA A 160 -11.80 -16.13 13.16
CA ALA A 160 -10.78 -16.26 12.12
C ALA A 160 -11.37 -16.52 10.72
N PRO A 161 -12.35 -17.43 10.51
CA PRO A 161 -13.00 -17.61 9.21
C PRO A 161 -13.61 -16.33 8.65
N LYS A 162 -14.30 -15.54 9.48
CA LYS A 162 -14.89 -14.26 9.05
C LYS A 162 -13.82 -13.23 8.68
N LEU A 163 -12.75 -13.12 9.47
CA LEU A 163 -11.63 -12.24 9.15
C LEU A 163 -10.94 -12.67 7.85
N GLU A 164 -10.76 -13.97 7.63
CA GLU A 164 -10.20 -14.52 6.39
C GLU A 164 -11.05 -14.11 5.17
N SER A 165 -12.37 -14.28 5.26
CA SER A 165 -13.31 -13.90 4.21
C SER A 165 -13.23 -12.41 3.85
N VAL A 166 -13.21 -11.53 4.86
CA VAL A 166 -13.09 -10.08 4.66
C VAL A 166 -11.72 -9.72 4.04
N LEU A 167 -10.64 -10.38 4.46
CA LEU A 167 -9.32 -10.17 3.88
C LEU A 167 -9.28 -10.60 2.41
N ARG A 168 -9.86 -11.75 2.05
CA ARG A 168 -9.94 -12.23 0.66
C ARG A 168 -10.76 -11.29 -0.21
N SER A 169 -11.94 -10.87 0.24
CA SER A 169 -12.77 -9.93 -0.50
C SER A 169 -12.03 -8.62 -0.79
N GLY A 170 -11.33 -8.06 0.21
CA GLY A 170 -10.51 -6.86 -0.01
C GLY A 170 -9.29 -7.11 -0.92
N TRP A 171 -8.81 -8.35 -0.99
CA TRP A 171 -7.69 -8.75 -1.84
C TRP A 171 -8.10 -8.85 -3.31
N SER A 172 -9.26 -9.45 -3.60
CA SER A 172 -9.81 -9.57 -4.96
C SER A 172 -10.06 -8.21 -5.59
N VAL A 173 -10.53 -7.23 -4.82
CA VAL A 173 -10.69 -5.84 -5.29
C VAL A 173 -9.38 -5.33 -5.92
N ILE A 174 -8.24 -5.56 -5.26
CA ILE A 174 -6.98 -5.06 -5.79
C ILE A 174 -6.50 -5.89 -6.99
N ASP A 175 -6.73 -7.20 -6.98
CA ASP A 175 -6.34 -8.11 -8.08
C ASP A 175 -6.96 -7.67 -9.41
N GLU A 176 -8.27 -7.38 -9.40
CA GLU A 176 -9.03 -6.87 -10.55
C GLU A 176 -8.47 -5.55 -11.11
N ARG A 177 -7.73 -4.78 -10.29
CA ARG A 177 -7.24 -3.44 -10.62
C ARG A 177 -5.77 -3.43 -11.01
N ILE A 178 -5.08 -4.57 -10.94
CA ILE A 178 -3.68 -4.67 -11.39
C ILE A 178 -3.54 -4.25 -12.87
N PRO A 179 -4.36 -4.72 -13.82
CA PRO A 179 -4.21 -4.33 -15.23
C PRO A 179 -4.41 -2.82 -15.44
N ILE A 180 -5.37 -2.21 -14.74
CA ILE A 180 -5.64 -0.76 -14.77
C ILE A 180 -4.40 0.02 -14.32
N VAL A 181 -3.79 -0.39 -13.21
CA VAL A 181 -2.58 0.27 -12.69
C VAL A 181 -1.38 0.12 -13.63
N VAL A 182 -1.21 -1.06 -14.26
CA VAL A 182 -0.15 -1.30 -15.24
C VAL A 182 -0.34 -0.42 -16.47
N GLN A 183 -1.58 -0.36 -16.98
CA GLN A 183 -1.93 0.46 -18.13
C GLN A 183 -1.68 1.95 -17.86
N ALA A 184 -2.17 2.46 -16.72
CA ALA A 184 -1.98 3.84 -16.32
C ALA A 184 -0.50 4.19 -16.09
N PHE A 185 0.29 3.26 -15.55
CA PHE A 185 1.73 3.45 -15.39
C PHE A 185 2.44 3.58 -16.74
N ALA A 186 2.09 2.73 -17.71
CA ALA A 186 2.67 2.79 -19.05
C ALA A 186 2.30 4.07 -19.80
N GLU A 187 1.06 4.53 -19.68
CA GLU A 187 0.62 5.80 -20.26
C GLU A 187 1.35 6.98 -19.63
N ALA A 188 1.45 7.02 -18.30
CA ALA A 188 2.24 8.04 -17.61
C ALA A 188 3.71 8.01 -18.04
N HIS A 189 4.31 6.83 -18.16
CA HIS A 189 5.69 6.68 -18.61
C HIS A 189 5.93 7.22 -20.02
N ALA A 190 4.97 7.05 -20.93
CA ALA A 190 5.04 7.54 -22.30
C ALA A 190 4.93 9.07 -22.40
N VAL A 191 4.19 9.71 -21.48
CA VAL A 191 4.05 11.18 -21.43
C VAL A 191 5.29 11.84 -20.83
N LEU A 192 5.94 11.18 -19.88
CA LEU A 192 7.10 11.73 -19.16
C LEU A 192 8.39 11.64 -19.98
N ILE A 193 9.15 12.74 -20.02
CA ILE A 193 10.49 12.74 -20.60
C ILE A 193 11.50 12.04 -19.68
N PRO A 194 12.64 11.56 -20.19
CA PRO A 194 13.64 10.84 -19.38
C PRO A 194 14.07 11.56 -18.10
N GLU A 195 14.19 12.89 -18.13
CA GLU A 195 14.57 13.71 -16.99
C GLU A 195 13.51 13.67 -15.87
N GLN A 196 12.23 13.76 -16.24
CA GLN A 196 11.09 13.66 -15.30
C GLN A 196 11.00 12.25 -14.71
N ARG A 197 11.25 11.21 -15.51
CA ARG A 197 11.33 9.82 -15.03
C ARG A 197 12.48 9.62 -14.06
N ALA A 198 13.65 10.21 -14.33
CA ALA A 198 14.82 10.15 -13.45
C ALA A 198 14.54 10.82 -12.09
N GLU A 199 13.80 11.92 -12.08
CA GLU A 199 13.40 12.58 -10.84
C GLU A 199 12.51 11.68 -9.96
N PHE A 200 11.57 10.94 -10.57
CA PHE A 200 10.78 9.92 -9.88
C PHE A 200 11.65 8.80 -9.30
N VAL A 201 12.59 8.29 -10.10
CA VAL A 201 13.53 7.24 -9.70
C VAL A 201 14.30 7.67 -8.45
N GLU A 202 14.91 8.87 -8.46
CA GLU A 202 15.67 9.38 -7.32
C GLU A 202 14.81 9.48 -6.05
N LYS A 203 13.57 9.96 -6.20
CA LYS A 203 12.62 10.08 -5.07
C LYS A 203 12.23 8.72 -4.51
N ILE A 204 11.99 7.71 -5.35
CA ILE A 204 11.67 6.34 -4.93
C ILE A 204 12.89 5.69 -4.24
N GLU A 205 14.08 5.81 -4.81
CA GLU A 205 15.33 5.27 -4.26
C GLU A 205 15.68 5.91 -2.91
N ARG A 206 15.64 7.25 -2.82
CA ARG A 206 15.85 7.99 -1.56
C ARG A 206 14.87 7.52 -0.48
N ARG A 207 13.62 7.20 -0.85
CA ARG A 207 12.63 6.66 0.09
C ARG A 207 12.94 5.23 0.50
N LYS A 208 13.37 4.37 -0.43
CA LYS A 208 13.82 2.99 -0.15
C LYS A 208 14.99 3.02 0.84
N GLU A 209 15.97 3.89 0.62
CA GLU A 209 17.15 4.01 1.49
C GLU A 209 16.80 4.57 2.87
N ARG A 210 15.96 5.62 2.95
CA ARG A 210 15.44 6.11 4.24
C ARG A 210 14.73 5.01 5.04
N ARG A 211 13.97 4.13 4.39
CA ARG A 211 13.34 2.98 5.05
C ARG A 211 14.39 1.98 5.53
N LYS A 212 15.42 1.67 4.73
CA LYS A 212 16.52 0.77 5.09
C LYS A 212 17.30 1.31 6.31
N ASN A 213 17.61 2.60 6.34
CA ASN A 213 18.33 3.24 7.44
C ASN A 213 17.50 3.31 8.72
N ARG A 214 16.21 3.66 8.65
CA ARG A 214 15.30 3.56 9.80
C ARG A 214 15.23 2.15 10.38
N ARG A 215 15.30 1.10 9.55
CA ARG A 215 15.35 -0.30 10.02
C ARG A 215 16.68 -0.60 10.73
N LYS A 216 17.82 -0.16 10.18
CA LYS A 216 19.14 -0.31 10.81
C LYS A 216 19.18 0.37 12.19
N HIS A 217 18.74 1.62 12.28
CA HIS A 217 18.68 2.36 13.55
C HIS A 217 17.79 1.68 14.59
N ARG A 218 16.58 1.22 14.22
CA ARG A 218 15.69 0.51 15.14
C ARG A 218 16.28 -0.82 15.64
N ARG A 219 17.09 -1.50 14.83
CA ARG A 219 17.80 -2.71 15.25
C ARG A 219 18.92 -2.39 16.24
N LYS A 220 19.71 -1.33 15.99
CA LYS A 220 20.73 -0.84 16.91
C LYS A 220 20.14 -0.46 18.28
N HIS A 221 19.08 0.34 18.31
CA HIS A 221 18.43 0.73 19.57
C HIS A 221 17.81 -0.43 20.35
N ARG A 222 17.34 -1.50 19.68
CA ARG A 222 16.89 -2.71 20.39
C ARG A 222 18.04 -3.52 20.98
N TRP A 223 19.22 -3.45 20.38
CA TRP A 223 20.41 -4.16 20.84
C TRP A 223 21.02 -3.49 22.10
N TYR A 224 21.06 -2.16 22.15
CA TYR A 224 21.49 -1.39 23.34
C TYR A 224 20.53 -1.43 24.54
N HIS A 225 19.33 -1.99 24.39
CA HIS A 225 18.37 -2.18 25.50
C HIS A 225 18.35 -3.63 26.01
N TRP A 226 19.16 -4.52 25.43
CA TRP A 226 19.27 -5.93 25.79
C TRP A 226 20.67 -6.30 26.34
N HIS A 227 21.59 -5.34 26.36
CA HIS A 227 22.89 -5.36 27.03
C HIS A 227 22.97 -4.12 27.92
#